data_AF-X1J0H2-F1
#
_entry.id   AF-X1J0H2-F1
#
_cell.length_a   1.000
_cell.length_b   1.000
_cell.length_c   1.000
_cell.angle_alpha   90.00
_cell.angle_beta   90.00
_cell.angle_gamma   90.00
#
_symmetry.space_group_name_H-M   'P 1'
#
loop_
_entity.id
_entity.type
_entity.pdbx_description
1 polymer ?
#
loop_
_entity_poly.entity_id
_entity_poly.type
_entity_poly.pdbx_seq_one_letter_code
_entity_poly.pdbx_strand_id
1 'polypeptide(L)'
;KEFVEEILKVSSLEIEDLGIASTDLFPILTNYIKEKGSQDGLLKELMENLRLSEDDAIYLLDELEVSKKIVQDREKVRFAQSETERLIGKNLTDEEKDILWYLMDEEIYVPDDNGDIEVSFTLTGIPVISDKINTSLFRGQAKSLIAAFIAVSIMLMLQFGSLILGLFAMIPITLTIVTAFGIMGLLSIDLNIGTIMVASIAIGAGIDYTIHYISRYKNELKRKSKIEAMKTTLTGTGRAIVFNSVSVAAGVFVLGFSEIQMMA
;
A
#
# COMPACT_ATOMS: atom_id res chain seq x y z
N LYS A 1 -24.04 -14.23 1.49
CA LYS A 1 -25.12 -14.69 2.40
C LYS A 1 -25.60 -13.55 3.27
N GLU A 2 -24.72 -12.94 4.07
CA GLU A 2 -25.04 -11.78 4.93
C GLU A 2 -25.72 -10.62 4.16
N PHE A 3 -25.25 -10.31 2.95
CA PHE A 3 -25.87 -9.31 2.06
C PHE A 3 -27.34 -9.60 1.71
N VAL A 4 -27.68 -10.84 1.36
CA VAL A 4 -29.05 -11.24 1.00
C VAL A 4 -29.96 -11.22 2.23
N GLU A 5 -29.45 -11.63 3.38
CA GLU A 5 -30.18 -11.57 4.66
C GLU A 5 -30.51 -10.12 5.05
N GLU A 6 -29.58 -9.18 4.84
CA GLU A 6 -29.81 -7.77 5.13
C GLU A 6 -30.86 -7.15 4.18
N ILE A 7 -30.91 -7.56 2.91
CA ILE A 7 -31.98 -7.12 1.96
C ILE A 7 -33.35 -7.57 2.46
N LEU A 8 -33.52 -8.85 2.77
CA LEU A 8 -34.79 -9.40 3.24
C LEU A 8 -35.22 -8.81 4.59
N LYS A 9 -34.26 -8.37 5.40
CA LYS A 9 -34.53 -7.68 6.66
C LYS A 9 -35.01 -6.24 6.44
N VAL A 10 -34.56 -5.57 5.38
CA VAL A 10 -35.00 -4.21 5.04
C VAL A 10 -36.42 -4.21 4.48
N SER A 11 -36.77 -5.21 3.66
CA SER A 11 -38.11 -5.39 3.09
C SER A 11 -39.04 -6.30 3.92
N SER A 12 -38.72 -6.54 5.20
CA SER A 12 -39.42 -7.59 5.96
C SER A 12 -40.90 -7.30 6.17
N LEU A 13 -41.28 -6.03 6.32
CA LEU A 13 -42.67 -5.62 6.55
C LEU A 13 -43.52 -5.84 5.29
N GLU A 14 -42.98 -5.49 4.13
CA GLU A 14 -43.62 -5.61 2.83
C GLU A 14 -43.73 -7.08 2.41
N ILE A 15 -42.71 -7.89 2.72
CA ILE A 15 -42.72 -9.35 2.54
C ILE A 15 -43.81 -9.99 3.43
N GLU A 16 -43.93 -9.57 4.69
CA GLU A 16 -44.95 -10.06 5.63
C GLU A 16 -46.37 -9.65 5.21
N ASP A 17 -46.56 -8.44 4.68
CA ASP A 17 -47.86 -7.95 4.18
C ASP A 17 -48.38 -8.75 2.98
N LEU A 18 -47.46 -9.29 2.15
CA LEU A 18 -47.78 -10.23 1.07
C LEU A 18 -47.97 -11.67 1.56
N GLY A 19 -47.77 -11.95 2.84
CA GLY A 19 -47.89 -13.28 3.44
C GLY A 19 -46.79 -14.25 3.03
N ILE A 20 -45.62 -13.75 2.61
CA ILE A 20 -44.49 -14.55 2.14
C ILE A 20 -43.49 -14.74 3.28
N ALA A 21 -42.90 -15.92 3.41
CA ALA A 21 -41.80 -16.13 4.34
C ALA A 21 -40.47 -15.72 3.70
N SER A 22 -39.64 -14.94 4.42
CA SER A 22 -38.29 -14.57 3.94
C SER A 22 -37.41 -15.78 3.62
N THR A 23 -37.68 -16.94 4.23
CA THR A 23 -37.00 -18.21 3.94
C THR A 23 -37.23 -18.73 2.53
N ASP A 24 -38.40 -18.43 1.94
CA ASP A 24 -38.78 -18.87 0.61
C ASP A 24 -38.21 -17.94 -0.47
N LEU A 25 -38.05 -16.65 -0.13
CA LEU A 25 -37.42 -15.63 -0.95
C LEU A 25 -35.89 -15.73 -0.97
N PHE A 26 -35.27 -16.18 0.13
CA PHE A 26 -33.81 -16.28 0.24
C PHE A 26 -33.11 -17.04 -0.91
N PRO A 27 -33.53 -18.26 -1.30
CA PRO A 27 -32.90 -18.97 -2.41
C PRO A 27 -33.13 -18.30 -3.77
N ILE A 28 -34.31 -17.73 -4.00
CA ILE A 28 -34.68 -17.02 -5.24
C ILE A 28 -33.79 -15.78 -5.40
N LEU A 29 -33.74 -14.94 -4.37
CA LEU A 29 -32.93 -13.71 -4.38
C LEU A 29 -31.43 -14.02 -4.47
N THR A 30 -30.97 -15.09 -3.82
CA THR A 30 -29.58 -15.56 -3.93
C THR A 30 -29.23 -15.93 -5.37
N ASN A 31 -30.09 -16.68 -6.06
CA ASN A 31 -29.87 -17.07 -7.45
C ASN A 31 -29.93 -15.87 -8.39
N TYR A 32 -30.94 -14.99 -8.24
CA TYR A 32 -31.06 -13.76 -9.03
C TYR A 32 -29.81 -12.90 -8.96
N ILE A 33 -29.30 -12.67 -7.75
CA ILE A 33 -28.07 -11.93 -7.55
C ILE A 33 -26.93 -12.68 -8.22
N LYS A 34 -26.74 -13.98 -7.92
CA LYS A 34 -25.63 -14.84 -8.40
C LYS A 34 -25.55 -14.98 -9.92
N GLU A 35 -26.68 -15.05 -10.61
CA GLU A 35 -26.71 -15.25 -12.06
C GLU A 35 -26.82 -13.93 -12.83
N LYS A 36 -26.86 -12.79 -12.12
CA LYS A 36 -27.15 -11.47 -12.70
C LYS A 36 -28.41 -11.54 -13.56
N GLY A 37 -29.44 -12.16 -12.98
CA GLY A 37 -30.73 -12.31 -13.63
C GLY A 37 -31.26 -10.95 -14.07
N SER A 38 -32.00 -10.93 -15.18
CA SER A 38 -32.77 -9.73 -15.51
C SER A 38 -33.89 -9.55 -14.49
N GLN A 39 -34.34 -8.30 -14.31
CA GLN A 39 -35.54 -8.02 -13.51
C GLN A 39 -36.75 -8.84 -14.02
N ASP A 40 -36.86 -9.01 -15.33
CA ASP A 40 -37.86 -9.89 -15.96
C ASP A 40 -37.72 -11.37 -15.53
N GLY A 41 -36.48 -11.85 -15.34
CA GLY A 41 -36.20 -13.20 -14.87
C GLY A 41 -36.60 -13.39 -13.41
N LEU A 42 -36.28 -12.43 -12.55
CA LEU A 42 -36.71 -12.45 -11.15
C LEU A 42 -38.23 -12.36 -11.03
N LEU A 43 -38.88 -11.48 -11.80
CA LEU A 43 -40.34 -11.36 -11.83
C LEU A 43 -41.00 -12.71 -12.12
N LYS A 44 -40.48 -13.41 -13.14
CA LYS A 44 -40.96 -14.73 -13.53
C LYS A 44 -40.77 -15.77 -12.41
N GLU A 45 -39.61 -15.78 -11.75
CA GLU A 45 -39.37 -16.69 -10.62
C GLU A 45 -40.28 -16.40 -9.43
N LEU A 46 -40.56 -15.13 -9.13
CA LEU A 46 -41.49 -14.73 -8.07
C LEU A 46 -42.92 -15.22 -8.40
N MET A 47 -43.38 -15.07 -9.65
CA MET A 47 -44.70 -15.55 -10.07
C MET A 47 -44.79 -17.08 -10.06
N GLU A 48 -43.79 -17.79 -10.58
CA GLU A 48 -43.84 -19.24 -10.74
C GLU A 48 -43.62 -20.00 -9.42
N ASN A 49 -42.66 -19.57 -8.59
CA ASN A 49 -42.28 -20.29 -7.37
C ASN A 49 -43.14 -19.88 -6.16
N LEU A 50 -43.52 -18.60 -6.05
CA LEU A 50 -44.32 -18.10 -4.93
C LEU A 50 -45.82 -18.00 -5.27
N ARG A 51 -46.22 -18.30 -6.52
CA ARG A 51 -47.62 -18.24 -7.00
C ARG A 51 -48.28 -16.88 -6.79
N LEU A 52 -47.48 -15.81 -6.86
CA LEU A 52 -47.97 -14.44 -6.71
C LEU A 52 -48.76 -14.01 -7.94
N SER A 53 -49.69 -13.06 -7.73
CA SER A 53 -50.29 -12.34 -8.84
C SER A 53 -49.23 -11.48 -9.54
N GLU A 54 -49.47 -11.08 -10.79
CA GLU A 54 -48.54 -10.21 -11.52
C GLU A 54 -48.33 -8.88 -10.79
N ASP A 55 -49.39 -8.29 -10.25
CA ASP A 55 -49.33 -7.04 -9.48
C ASP A 55 -48.51 -7.20 -8.19
N ASP A 56 -48.71 -8.29 -7.43
CA ASP A 56 -47.97 -8.55 -6.19
C ASP A 56 -46.49 -8.87 -6.46
N ALA A 57 -46.20 -9.57 -7.57
CA ALA A 57 -44.84 -9.89 -7.98
C ALA A 57 -44.07 -8.65 -8.45
N ILE A 58 -44.72 -7.73 -9.16
CA ILE A 58 -44.14 -6.44 -9.56
C ILE A 58 -43.87 -5.58 -8.32
N TYR A 59 -44.83 -5.51 -7.39
CA TYR A 59 -44.66 -4.76 -6.14
C TYR A 59 -43.48 -5.29 -5.32
N LEU A 60 -43.41 -6.62 -5.13
CA LEU A 60 -42.31 -7.24 -4.40
C LEU A 60 -40.95 -7.05 -5.09
N LEU A 61 -40.91 -7.12 -6.43
CA LEU A 61 -39.69 -6.87 -7.20
C LEU A 61 -39.16 -5.44 -6.96
N ASP A 62 -40.03 -4.43 -6.99
CA ASP A 62 -39.65 -3.04 -6.74
C ASP A 62 -39.10 -2.87 -5.31
N GLU A 63 -39.79 -3.44 -4.32
CA GLU A 63 -39.35 -3.39 -2.91
C GLU A 63 -38.00 -4.09 -2.68
N LEU A 64 -37.77 -5.24 -3.34
CA LEU A 64 -36.50 -5.95 -3.25
C LEU A 64 -35.37 -5.17 -3.92
N GLU A 65 -35.63 -4.50 -5.05
CA GLU A 65 -34.63 -3.67 -5.74
C GLU A 65 -34.31 -2.38 -4.95
N VAL A 66 -35.32 -1.73 -4.37
CA VAL A 66 -35.12 -0.60 -3.44
C VAL A 66 -34.32 -1.04 -2.22
N SER A 67 -34.68 -2.16 -1.61
CA SER A 67 -33.99 -2.70 -0.43
C SER A 67 -32.55 -3.11 -0.74
N LYS A 68 -32.31 -3.75 -1.89
CA LYS A 68 -30.98 -4.05 -2.40
C LYS A 68 -30.14 -2.79 -2.53
N LYS A 69 -30.67 -1.73 -3.13
CA LYS A 69 -29.98 -0.44 -3.24
C LYS A 69 -29.65 0.17 -1.88
N ILE A 70 -30.59 0.15 -0.93
CA ILE A 70 -30.37 0.64 0.44
C ILE A 70 -29.23 -0.13 1.13
N VAL A 71 -29.21 -1.46 1.00
CA VAL A 71 -28.16 -2.30 1.60
C VAL A 71 -26.82 -2.06 0.93
N GLN A 72 -26.77 -1.90 -0.40
CA GLN A 72 -25.55 -1.53 -1.12
C GLN A 72 -24.99 -0.19 -0.64
N ASP A 73 -25.84 0.82 -0.49
CA ASP A 73 -25.44 2.14 0.00
C ASP A 73 -24.91 2.09 1.44
N ARG A 74 -25.52 1.27 2.31
CA ARG A 74 -25.04 1.06 3.68
C ARG A 74 -23.68 0.37 3.72
N GLU A 75 -23.49 -0.68 2.94
CA GLU A 75 -22.21 -1.39 2.86
C GLU A 75 -21.11 -0.50 2.27
N LYS A 76 -21.43 0.31 1.26
CA LYS A 76 -20.53 1.35 0.72
C LYS A 76 -20.06 2.30 1.82
N VAL A 77 -20.98 2.85 2.61
CA VAL A 77 -20.65 3.79 3.69
C VAL A 77 -19.86 3.11 4.81
N ARG A 78 -20.24 1.89 5.21
CA ARG A 78 -19.49 1.09 6.21
C ARG A 78 -18.06 0.83 5.74
N PHE A 79 -17.88 0.44 4.49
CA PHE A 79 -16.57 0.21 3.90
C PHE A 79 -15.74 1.50 3.85
N ALA A 80 -16.33 2.59 3.36
CA ALA A 80 -15.67 3.89 3.29
C ALA A 80 -15.28 4.42 4.67
N GLN A 81 -16.13 4.23 5.68
CA GLN A 81 -15.83 4.57 7.06
C GLN A 81 -14.62 3.78 7.56
N SER A 82 -14.68 2.46 7.47
CA SER A 82 -13.61 1.56 7.93
C SER A 82 -12.26 1.91 7.30
N GLU A 83 -12.25 2.14 5.99
CA GLU A 83 -11.02 2.47 5.27
C GLU A 83 -10.52 3.88 5.59
N THR A 84 -11.43 4.85 5.75
CA THR A 84 -11.05 6.22 6.14
C THR A 84 -10.47 6.26 7.54
N GLU A 85 -11.11 5.60 8.51
CA GLU A 85 -10.63 5.48 9.90
C GLU A 85 -9.26 4.78 9.96
N ARG A 86 -9.05 3.74 9.12
CA ARG A 86 -7.76 3.08 8.96
C ARG A 86 -6.67 4.02 8.46
N LEU A 87 -6.99 4.88 7.48
CA LEU A 87 -6.05 5.83 6.88
C LEU A 87 -5.66 6.95 7.85
N ILE A 88 -6.63 7.50 8.58
CA ILE A 88 -6.40 8.63 9.50
C ILE A 88 -5.94 8.18 10.89
N GLY A 89 -6.07 6.89 11.22
CA GLY A 89 -5.68 6.34 12.53
C GLY A 89 -6.55 6.80 13.71
N LYS A 90 -7.76 7.29 13.43
CA LYS A 90 -8.75 7.73 14.43
C LYS A 90 -10.15 7.33 13.97
N ASN A 91 -11.07 7.18 14.93
CA ASN A 91 -12.48 7.00 14.62
C ASN A 91 -13.08 8.32 14.12
N LEU A 92 -14.01 8.23 13.17
CA LEU A 92 -14.75 9.40 12.69
C LEU A 92 -15.80 9.82 13.72
N THR A 93 -15.96 11.13 13.85
CA THR A 93 -17.10 11.74 14.54
C THR A 93 -18.40 11.52 13.75
N ASP A 94 -19.55 11.70 14.38
CA ASP A 94 -20.83 11.48 13.70
C ASP A 94 -21.03 12.46 12.53
N GLU A 95 -20.59 13.73 12.66
CA GLU A 95 -20.58 14.70 11.55
C GLU A 95 -19.67 14.27 10.40
N GLU A 96 -18.49 13.68 10.70
CA GLU A 96 -17.58 13.19 9.65
C GLU A 96 -18.13 11.93 8.94
N LYS A 97 -18.90 11.09 9.65
CA LYS A 97 -19.58 9.92 9.03
C LYS A 97 -20.67 10.36 8.06
N ASP A 98 -21.37 11.45 8.35
CA ASP A 98 -22.41 11.98 7.46
C ASP A 98 -21.86 12.37 6.09
N ILE A 99 -20.60 12.80 6.01
CA ILE A 99 -19.93 13.14 4.74
C ILE A 99 -19.81 11.91 3.82
N LEU A 100 -19.70 10.71 4.38
CA LEU A 100 -19.51 9.48 3.61
C LEU A 100 -20.73 9.12 2.75
N TRP A 101 -21.92 9.64 3.09
CA TRP A 101 -23.12 9.50 2.27
C TRP A 101 -23.07 10.30 0.97
N TYR A 102 -22.16 11.28 0.85
CA TYR A 102 -21.97 12.10 -0.35
C TYR A 102 -20.83 11.58 -1.25
N LEU A 103 -20.25 10.43 -0.93
CA LEU A 103 -19.23 9.82 -1.78
C LEU A 103 -19.82 9.46 -3.13
N MET A 104 -19.18 9.95 -4.19
CA MET A 104 -19.50 9.53 -5.55
C MET A 104 -19.01 8.10 -5.76
N ASP A 105 -19.86 7.26 -6.36
CA ASP A 105 -19.55 5.91 -6.78
C ASP A 105 -19.56 5.78 -8.30
N GLU A 106 -18.73 4.87 -8.79
CA GLU A 106 -18.73 4.41 -10.17
C GLU A 106 -18.77 2.88 -10.12
N GLU A 107 -19.87 2.29 -10.60
CA GLU A 107 -20.04 0.85 -10.64
C GLU A 107 -19.29 0.27 -11.84
N ILE A 108 -18.14 -0.35 -11.60
CA ILE A 108 -17.38 -1.02 -12.65
C ILE A 108 -17.72 -2.50 -12.64
N TYR A 109 -18.35 -2.96 -13.73
CA TYR A 109 -18.65 -4.37 -13.92
C TYR A 109 -17.40 -5.13 -14.37
N VAL A 110 -16.78 -5.88 -13.46
CA VAL A 110 -15.70 -6.82 -13.79
C VAL A 110 -16.29 -8.23 -13.84
N PRO A 111 -16.36 -8.87 -15.02
CA PRO A 111 -16.76 -10.28 -15.11
C PRO A 111 -15.66 -11.14 -14.49
N ASP A 112 -15.98 -11.89 -13.43
CA ASP A 112 -15.12 -12.96 -12.91
C ASP A 112 -15.31 -14.22 -13.75
N ASP A 113 -14.22 -14.93 -14.02
CA ASP A 113 -14.19 -16.17 -14.82
C ASP A 113 -14.89 -17.34 -14.10
N ASN A 114 -15.12 -17.25 -12.78
CA ASN A 114 -15.66 -18.34 -11.94
C ASN A 114 -17.09 -18.11 -11.43
N GLY A 115 -17.72 -16.96 -11.74
CA GLY A 115 -19.11 -16.68 -11.36
C GLY A 115 -19.34 -16.50 -9.86
N ASP A 116 -18.30 -16.18 -9.08
CA ASP A 116 -18.46 -15.77 -7.70
C ASP A 116 -18.84 -14.28 -7.65
N ILE A 117 -19.89 -13.99 -6.87
CA ILE A 117 -20.40 -12.64 -6.68
C ILE A 117 -19.95 -12.14 -5.33
N GLU A 118 -18.83 -11.44 -5.33
CA GLU A 118 -18.46 -10.54 -4.25
C GLU A 118 -18.67 -9.10 -4.72
N VAL A 119 -19.60 -8.41 -4.07
CA VAL A 119 -19.63 -6.94 -4.15
C VAL A 119 -18.37 -6.46 -3.44
N SER A 120 -17.41 -5.98 -4.21
CA SER A 120 -16.17 -5.41 -3.69
C SER A 120 -16.23 -3.89 -3.82
N PHE A 121 -15.93 -3.22 -2.72
CA PHE A 121 -15.79 -1.77 -2.69
C PHE A 121 -14.30 -1.43 -2.72
N THR A 122 -13.93 -0.41 -3.48
CA THR A 122 -12.57 0.13 -3.47
C THR A 122 -12.64 1.64 -3.26
N LEU A 123 -12.07 2.11 -2.16
CA LEU A 123 -11.97 3.54 -1.89
C LEU A 123 -10.87 4.13 -2.78
N THR A 124 -11.17 5.24 -3.44
CA THR A 124 -10.24 5.96 -4.32
C THR A 124 -10.19 7.44 -3.96
N GLY A 125 -9.37 8.20 -4.68
CA GLY A 125 -9.10 9.62 -4.43
C GLY A 125 -7.66 9.87 -4.03
N ILE A 126 -7.23 11.13 -4.17
CA ILE A 126 -5.82 11.52 -3.95
C ILE A 126 -5.29 11.05 -2.59
N PRO A 127 -5.99 11.22 -1.45
CA PRO A 127 -5.45 10.79 -0.15
C PRO A 127 -5.18 9.28 -0.07
N VAL A 128 -6.10 8.46 -0.60
CA VAL A 128 -6.00 7.00 -0.57
C VAL A 128 -4.89 6.51 -1.50
N ILE A 129 -4.80 7.10 -2.70
CA ILE A 129 -3.76 6.77 -3.67
C ILE A 129 -2.39 7.16 -3.12
N SER A 130 -2.26 8.35 -2.53
CA SER A 130 -1.01 8.82 -1.92
C SER A 130 -0.57 7.94 -0.76
N ASP A 131 -1.47 7.55 0.15
CA ASP A 131 -1.15 6.59 1.23
C ASP A 131 -0.68 5.25 0.67
N LYS A 132 -1.39 4.71 -0.32
CA LYS A 132 -1.05 3.41 -0.92
C LYS A 132 0.29 3.46 -1.63
N ILE A 133 0.59 4.55 -2.33
CA ILE A 133 1.90 4.81 -2.93
C ILE A 133 2.98 4.89 -1.85
N ASN A 134 2.80 5.72 -0.81
CA ASN A 134 3.78 5.90 0.27
C ASN A 134 4.05 4.60 1.02
N THR A 135 3.01 3.84 1.37
CA THR A 135 3.14 2.54 2.02
C THR A 135 3.86 1.53 1.12
N SER A 136 3.56 1.52 -0.17
CA SER A 136 4.23 0.65 -1.14
C SER A 136 5.69 1.02 -1.32
N LEU A 137 6.00 2.32 -1.38
CA LEU A 137 7.35 2.86 -1.45
C LEU A 137 8.16 2.52 -0.19
N PHE A 138 7.59 2.69 1.00
CA PHE A 138 8.24 2.32 2.26
C PHE A 138 8.59 0.83 2.29
N ARG A 139 7.62 -0.04 1.97
CA ARG A 139 7.84 -1.50 1.92
C ARG A 139 8.87 -1.87 0.84
N GLY A 140 8.81 -1.23 -0.32
CA GLY A 140 9.76 -1.42 -1.41
C GLY A 140 11.17 -1.01 -1.01
N GLN A 141 11.32 0.14 -0.36
CA GLN A 141 12.60 0.64 0.13
C GLN A 141 13.19 -0.29 1.19
N ALA A 142 12.39 -0.71 2.16
CA ALA A 142 12.84 -1.65 3.20
C ALA A 142 13.32 -2.98 2.59
N LYS A 143 12.55 -3.56 1.66
CA LYS A 143 12.94 -4.79 0.96
C LYS A 143 14.23 -4.61 0.15
N SER A 144 14.32 -3.54 -0.64
CA SER A 144 15.50 -3.23 -1.45
C SER A 144 16.74 -2.99 -0.60
N LEU A 145 16.58 -2.27 0.52
CA LEU A 145 17.66 -2.00 1.46
C LEU A 145 18.19 -3.29 2.10
N ILE A 146 17.29 -4.17 2.56
CA ILE A 146 17.67 -5.47 3.14
C ILE A 146 18.36 -6.34 2.09
N ALA A 147 17.79 -6.42 0.88
CA ALA A 147 18.38 -7.18 -0.21
C ALA A 147 19.78 -6.66 -0.59
N ALA A 148 19.94 -5.34 -0.73
CA ALA A 148 21.22 -4.70 -1.00
C ALA A 148 22.22 -4.92 0.15
N PHE A 149 21.78 -4.80 1.41
CA PHE A 149 22.61 -5.04 2.58
C PHE A 149 23.15 -6.47 2.60
N ILE A 150 22.31 -7.47 2.32
CA ILE A 150 22.71 -8.88 2.24
C ILE A 150 23.67 -9.09 1.06
N ALA A 151 23.34 -8.57 -0.12
CA ALA A 151 24.17 -8.71 -1.31
C ALA A 151 25.58 -8.11 -1.12
N VAL A 152 25.64 -6.89 -0.56
CA VAL A 152 26.90 -6.21 -0.25
C VAL A 152 27.67 -6.94 0.84
N SER A 153 26.99 -7.44 1.88
CA SER A 153 27.64 -8.26 2.92
C SER A 153 28.34 -9.47 2.31
N ILE A 154 27.64 -10.22 1.45
CA ILE A 154 28.20 -11.39 0.75
C ILE A 154 29.39 -10.97 -0.14
N MET A 155 29.22 -9.91 -0.93
CA MET A 155 30.27 -9.39 -1.80
C MET A 155 31.53 -9.00 -1.00
N LEU A 156 31.40 -8.32 0.13
CA LEU A 156 32.52 -7.91 0.98
C LEU A 156 33.20 -9.12 1.63
N MET A 157 32.43 -10.10 2.09
CA MET A 157 32.97 -11.34 2.65
C MET A 157 33.80 -12.10 1.60
N LEU A 158 33.33 -12.18 0.36
CA LEU A 158 34.06 -12.77 -0.77
C LEU A 158 35.31 -11.96 -1.13
N GLN A 159 35.17 -10.63 -1.26
CA GLN A 159 36.27 -9.73 -1.61
C GLN A 159 37.40 -9.76 -0.58
N PHE A 160 37.07 -9.86 0.71
CA PHE A 160 38.07 -9.91 1.77
C PHE A 160 38.54 -11.32 2.13
N GLY A 161 37.83 -12.36 1.68
CA GLY A 161 38.10 -13.76 2.02
C GLY A 161 37.95 -14.05 3.51
N SER A 162 37.14 -13.26 4.23
CA SER A 162 36.99 -13.36 5.68
C SER A 162 35.63 -12.82 6.11
N LEU A 163 34.84 -13.67 6.77
CA LEU A 163 33.54 -13.31 7.33
C LEU A 163 33.65 -12.15 8.32
N ILE A 164 34.68 -12.19 9.18
CA ILE A 164 34.90 -11.17 10.21
C ILE A 164 35.17 -9.82 9.56
N LEU A 165 36.09 -9.74 8.58
CA LEU A 165 36.39 -8.48 7.89
C LEU A 165 35.20 -7.96 7.08
N GLY A 166 34.41 -8.85 6.48
CA GLY A 166 33.15 -8.48 5.81
C GLY A 166 32.16 -7.83 6.78
N LEU A 167 31.95 -8.42 7.95
CA LEU A 167 31.05 -7.85 8.98
C LEU A 167 31.56 -6.51 9.52
N PHE A 168 32.87 -6.36 9.76
CA PHE A 168 33.44 -5.06 10.16
C PHE A 168 33.24 -3.98 9.08
N ALA A 169 33.29 -4.36 7.80
CA ALA A 169 33.02 -3.45 6.70
C ALA A 169 31.54 -3.03 6.61
N MET A 170 30.61 -3.78 7.22
CA MET A 170 29.19 -3.39 7.29
C MET A 170 28.91 -2.27 8.29
N ILE A 171 29.80 -2.03 9.27
CA ILE A 171 29.63 -0.98 10.29
C ILE A 171 29.47 0.42 9.66
N PRO A 172 30.40 0.91 8.81
CA PRO A 172 30.26 2.23 8.19
C PRO A 172 29.06 2.33 7.24
N ILE A 173 28.68 1.23 6.58
CA ILE A 173 27.49 1.17 5.72
C ILE A 173 26.22 1.35 6.56
N THR A 174 26.12 0.60 7.66
CA THR A 174 25.01 0.69 8.62
C THR A 174 24.91 2.11 9.19
N LEU A 175 26.04 2.71 9.55
CA LEU A 175 26.09 4.08 10.04
C LEU A 175 25.58 5.08 8.99
N THR A 176 25.91 4.89 7.71
CA THR A 176 25.42 5.72 6.61
C THR A 176 23.90 5.65 6.49
N ILE A 177 23.34 4.43 6.51
CA ILE A 177 21.90 4.18 6.42
C ILE A 177 21.17 4.80 7.63
N VAL A 178 21.64 4.51 8.85
CA VAL A 178 21.04 5.01 10.08
C VAL A 178 21.11 6.54 10.15
N THR A 179 22.22 7.14 9.71
CA THR A 179 22.34 8.61 9.71
C THR A 179 21.39 9.24 8.68
N ALA A 180 21.30 8.68 7.47
CA ALA A 180 20.42 9.20 6.43
C ALA A 180 18.95 9.18 6.86
N PHE A 181 18.43 8.00 7.22
CA PHE A 181 17.03 7.86 7.64
C PHE A 181 16.76 8.42 9.04
N GLY A 182 17.77 8.41 9.93
CA GLY A 182 17.66 8.99 11.27
C GLY A 182 17.52 10.50 11.24
N ILE A 183 18.29 11.20 10.40
CA ILE A 183 18.13 12.64 10.20
C ILE A 183 16.77 12.96 9.58
N MET A 184 16.29 12.17 8.61
CA MET A 184 14.95 12.35 8.05
C MET A 184 13.87 12.23 9.12
N GLY A 185 13.95 11.21 9.99
CA GLY A 185 13.02 11.04 11.10
C GLY A 185 13.07 12.18 12.12
N LEU A 186 14.27 12.71 12.41
CA LEU A 186 14.45 13.83 13.34
C LEU A 186 13.94 15.16 12.77
N LEU A 187 14.04 15.37 11.46
CA LEU A 187 13.59 16.57 10.77
C LEU A 187 12.15 16.47 10.25
N SER A 188 11.46 15.36 10.52
CA SER A 188 10.11 15.08 10.00
C SER A 188 10.01 15.23 8.49
N ILE A 189 11.02 14.75 7.76
CA ILE A 189 11.04 14.75 6.30
C ILE A 189 10.30 13.50 5.81
N ASP A 190 9.25 13.71 5.03
CA ASP A 190 8.43 12.62 4.49
C ASP A 190 9.21 11.74 3.51
N LEU A 191 8.95 10.44 3.59
CA LEU A 191 9.50 9.47 2.65
C LEU A 191 8.66 9.47 1.38
N ASN A 192 9.16 10.14 0.36
CA ASN A 192 8.58 10.21 -0.98
C ASN A 192 9.55 9.70 -2.04
N ILE A 193 9.15 9.72 -3.30
CA ILE A 193 9.96 9.21 -4.42
C ILE A 193 11.32 9.94 -4.49
N GLY A 194 11.36 11.26 -4.29
CA GLY A 194 12.60 12.05 -4.37
C GLY A 194 13.58 11.74 -3.25
N THR A 195 13.12 11.74 -2.01
CA THR A 195 13.94 11.42 -0.84
C THR A 195 14.45 9.97 -0.87
N ILE A 196 13.66 9.03 -1.39
CA ILE A 196 14.09 7.64 -1.63
C ILE A 196 15.25 7.56 -2.65
N MET A 197 15.16 8.32 -3.75
CA MET A 197 16.24 8.34 -4.75
C MET A 197 17.54 8.90 -4.15
N VAL A 198 17.45 10.00 -3.41
CA VAL A 198 18.61 10.60 -2.73
C VAL A 198 19.20 9.64 -1.70
N ALA A 199 18.38 8.99 -0.88
CA ALA A 199 18.84 8.00 0.09
C ALA A 199 19.57 6.83 -0.61
N SER A 200 19.05 6.35 -1.74
CA SER A 200 19.67 5.27 -2.52
C SER A 200 21.05 5.65 -3.07
N ILE A 201 21.19 6.88 -3.58
CA ILE A 201 22.49 7.42 -4.05
C ILE A 201 23.48 7.53 -2.88
N ALA A 202 23.04 8.08 -1.75
CA ALA A 202 23.89 8.25 -0.57
C ALA A 202 24.40 6.90 -0.03
N ILE A 203 23.54 5.89 0.01
CA ILE A 203 23.89 4.53 0.45
C ILE A 203 24.89 3.89 -0.53
N GLY A 204 24.63 3.97 -1.83
CA GLY A 204 25.55 3.47 -2.86
C GLY A 204 26.93 4.09 -2.77
N ALA A 205 27.01 5.42 -2.66
CA ALA A 205 28.26 6.13 -2.47
C ALA A 205 28.99 5.71 -1.17
N GLY A 206 28.27 5.55 -0.05
CA GLY A 206 28.83 5.10 1.22
C GLY A 206 29.43 3.68 1.16
N ILE A 207 28.80 2.78 0.42
CA ILE A 207 29.32 1.42 0.17
C ILE A 207 30.62 1.49 -0.63
N ASP A 208 30.64 2.24 -1.73
CA ASP A 208 31.83 2.40 -2.56
C ASP A 208 33.01 3.00 -1.78
N TYR A 209 32.75 4.03 -0.98
CA TYR A 209 33.78 4.66 -0.14
C TYR A 209 34.35 3.68 0.88
N THR A 210 33.50 2.87 1.49
CA THR A 210 33.92 1.82 2.42
C THR A 210 34.82 0.78 1.74
N ILE A 211 34.42 0.28 0.56
CA ILE A 211 35.19 -0.68 -0.21
C ILE A 211 36.57 -0.11 -0.57
N HIS A 212 36.60 1.10 -1.14
CA HIS A 212 37.84 1.74 -1.55
C HIS A 212 38.78 2.00 -0.36
N TYR A 213 38.23 2.47 0.76
CA TYR A 213 39.02 2.76 1.96
C TYR A 213 39.62 1.49 2.56
N ILE A 214 38.80 0.45 2.80
CA ILE A 214 39.26 -0.80 3.41
C ILE A 214 40.23 -1.54 2.48
N SER A 215 39.93 -1.59 1.17
CA SER A 215 40.82 -2.20 0.18
C SER A 215 42.19 -1.53 0.16
N ARG A 216 42.24 -0.19 0.16
CA ARG A 216 43.52 0.53 0.23
C ARG A 216 44.25 0.26 1.53
N TYR A 217 43.57 0.33 2.67
CA TYR A 217 44.17 0.05 3.97
C TYR A 217 44.76 -1.37 4.04
N LYS A 218 44.03 -2.38 3.56
CA LYS A 218 44.51 -3.76 3.49
C LYS A 218 45.75 -3.90 2.59
N ASN A 219 45.81 -3.17 1.49
CA ASN A 219 46.97 -3.18 0.60
C ASN A 219 48.20 -2.48 1.21
N GLU A 220 48.01 -1.36 1.91
CA GLU A 220 49.12 -0.68 2.61
C GLU A 220 49.64 -1.50 3.80
N LEU A 221 48.76 -2.21 4.53
CA LEU A 221 49.14 -3.10 5.63
C LEU A 221 50.07 -4.25 5.21
N LYS A 222 50.08 -4.64 3.93
CA LYS A 222 51.03 -5.64 3.42
C LYS A 222 52.48 -5.13 3.36
N ARG A 223 52.67 -3.80 3.39
CA ARG A 223 53.97 -3.15 3.11
C ARG A 223 54.43 -2.23 4.24
N LYS A 224 53.54 -1.84 5.16
CA LYS A 224 53.78 -0.80 6.17
C LYS A 224 53.24 -1.21 7.54
N SER A 225 53.73 -0.54 8.58
CA SER A 225 53.16 -0.65 9.94
C SER A 225 51.70 -0.18 9.97
N LYS A 226 50.92 -0.60 10.97
CA LYS A 226 49.49 -0.24 11.09
C LYS A 226 49.23 1.26 11.02
N ILE A 227 50.01 2.04 11.78
CA ILE A 227 49.86 3.50 11.86
C ILE A 227 50.21 4.15 10.51
N GLU A 228 51.28 3.68 9.85
CA GLU A 228 51.75 4.26 8.60
C GLU A 228 50.85 3.88 7.41
N ALA A 229 50.31 2.66 7.41
CA ALA A 229 49.29 2.22 6.47
C ALA A 229 48.02 3.06 6.60
N MET A 230 47.55 3.30 7.83
CA MET A 230 46.39 4.15 8.09
C MET A 230 46.64 5.58 7.63
N LYS A 231 47.79 6.17 7.97
CA LYS A 231 48.17 7.53 7.54
C LYS A 231 48.19 7.64 6.01
N THR A 232 48.77 6.66 5.32
CA THR A 232 48.81 6.64 3.84
C THR A 232 47.42 6.53 3.23
N THR A 233 46.57 5.65 3.75
CA THR A 233 45.19 5.52 3.25
C THR A 233 44.39 6.80 3.47
N LEU A 234 44.52 7.42 4.64
CA LEU A 234 43.81 8.65 4.99
C LEU A 234 44.24 9.83 4.10
N THR A 235 45.55 10.01 3.89
CA THR A 235 46.08 11.12 3.09
C THR A 235 45.99 10.88 1.58
N GLY A 236 45.86 9.64 1.14
CA GLY A 236 45.64 9.28 -0.27
C GLY A 236 44.15 9.11 -0.58
N THR A 237 43.65 7.88 -0.43
CA THR A 237 42.27 7.51 -0.77
C THR A 237 41.23 8.25 0.07
N GLY A 238 41.51 8.54 1.34
CA GLY A 238 40.60 9.30 2.21
C GLY A 238 40.30 10.71 1.66
N ARG A 239 41.33 11.45 1.24
CA ARG A 239 41.15 12.77 0.61
C ARG A 239 40.33 12.70 -0.68
N ALA A 240 40.56 11.67 -1.51
CA ALA A 240 39.81 11.46 -2.73
C ALA A 240 38.32 11.16 -2.44
N ILE A 241 38.04 10.34 -1.43
CA ILE A 241 36.68 10.05 -0.96
C ILE A 241 35.98 11.33 -0.50
N VAL A 242 36.65 12.17 0.30
CA VAL A 242 36.06 13.44 0.76
C VAL A 242 35.69 14.33 -0.42
N PHE A 243 36.59 14.50 -1.40
CA PHE A 243 36.32 15.30 -2.59
C PHE A 243 35.14 14.76 -3.40
N ASN A 244 35.07 13.45 -3.58
CA ASN A 244 33.92 12.81 -4.24
C ASN A 244 32.63 13.03 -3.45
N SER A 245 32.65 12.84 -2.12
CA SER A 245 31.47 13.00 -1.27
C SER A 245 30.88 14.41 -1.33
N VAL A 246 31.73 15.45 -1.34
CA VAL A 246 31.32 16.84 -1.50
C VAL A 246 30.74 17.07 -2.90
N SER A 247 31.32 16.46 -3.93
CA SER A 247 30.85 16.60 -5.31
C SER A 247 29.47 15.97 -5.51
N VAL A 248 29.26 14.76 -4.97
CA VAL A 248 27.95 14.08 -4.99
C VAL A 248 26.93 14.86 -4.17
N ALA A 249 27.31 15.32 -2.98
CA ALA A 249 26.44 16.14 -2.13
C ALA A 249 26.02 17.43 -2.85
N ALA A 250 26.95 18.14 -3.49
CA ALA A 250 26.65 19.33 -4.27
C ALA A 250 25.70 19.05 -5.44
N GLY A 251 25.92 17.94 -6.17
CA GLY A 251 25.05 17.54 -7.28
C GLY A 251 23.62 17.24 -6.84
N VAL A 252 23.47 16.50 -5.73
CA VAL A 252 22.15 16.22 -5.14
C VAL A 252 21.51 17.48 -4.53
N PHE A 253 22.31 18.35 -3.93
CA PHE A 253 21.83 19.60 -3.31
C PHE A 253 21.15 20.52 -4.31
N VAL A 254 21.60 20.55 -5.57
CA VAL A 254 20.95 21.33 -6.65
C VAL A 254 19.50 20.89 -6.86
N LEU A 255 19.18 19.60 -6.68
CA LEU A 255 17.82 19.11 -6.82
C LEU A 255 16.87 19.72 -5.75
N GLY A 256 17.40 20.20 -4.63
CA GLY A 256 16.63 20.90 -3.59
C GLY A 256 16.05 22.24 -4.05
N PHE A 257 16.59 22.83 -5.12
CA PHE A 257 16.07 24.08 -5.72
C PHE A 257 15.12 23.83 -6.90
N SER A 258 14.84 22.57 -7.23
CA SER A 258 13.94 22.22 -8.33
C SER A 258 12.50 22.62 -7.98
N GLU A 259 11.82 23.32 -8.91
CA GLU A 259 10.38 23.62 -8.83
C GLU A 259 9.50 22.36 -8.94
N ILE A 260 10.05 21.27 -9.50
CA ILE A 260 9.42 19.96 -9.42
C ILE A 260 9.54 19.50 -7.98
N GLN A 261 8.43 19.56 -7.26
CA GLN A 261 8.26 19.23 -5.85
C GLN A 261 8.46 17.72 -5.62
N MET A 262 9.69 17.24 -5.79
CA MET A 262 10.09 15.86 -5.50
C MET A 262 10.61 15.70 -4.06
N MET A 263 11.02 16.79 -3.41
CA MET A 263 11.74 16.75 -2.11
C MET A 263 11.20 17.70 -1.04
N ALA A 264 10.08 18.40 -1.31
CA ALA A 264 9.41 19.28 -0.35
C ALA A 264 7.93 18.92 -0.25
#